data_AF-A0AAU0HH62-F1
#
_entry.id   AF-A0AAU0HH62-F1
#
_cell.length_a   1.000
_cell.length_b   1.000
_cell.length_c   1.000
_cell.angle_alpha   90.00
_cell.angle_beta   90.00
_cell.angle_gamma   90.00
#
_symmetry.space_group_name_H-M   'P 1'
#
loop_
_entity.id
_entity.type
_entity.pdbx_description
1 polymer ?
#
loop_
_entity_poly.entity_id
_entity_poly.type
_entity_poly.pdbx_seq_one_letter_code
_entity_poly.pdbx_strand_id
1 'polypeptide(L)'
;MERVYVETKIHADADGSIDGIAWPFNAGDRIGDWITKGAFSNAALPLPMLFGHDQNDPIGTWDSADEAEDGLRLKGRLLVEEVPRAREVRALVRSGAVRGISIGFLTKKAAPPEGRRPDDLRA
;
A
#
# COMPACT_ATOMS: atom_id res chain seq x y z
N MET A 1 -5.65 -11.90 8.89
CA MET A 1 -5.55 -10.79 7.91
C MET A 1 -4.18 -10.91 7.29
N GLU A 2 -4.11 -11.11 5.98
CA GLU A 2 -2.85 -11.21 5.25
C GLU A 2 -2.24 -9.81 5.10
N ARG A 3 -0.91 -9.71 5.22
CA ARG A 3 -0.17 -8.45 5.22
C ARG A 3 1.04 -8.59 4.32
N VAL A 4 1.20 -7.67 3.39
CA VAL A 4 2.40 -7.61 2.56
C VAL A 4 3.08 -6.26 2.67
N TYR A 5 4.41 -6.30 2.66
CA TYR A 5 5.29 -5.15 2.78
C TYR A 5 6.05 -4.94 1.49
N VAL A 6 5.97 -3.73 0.94
CA VAL A 6 6.70 -3.32 -0.26
C VAL A 6 7.50 -2.06 0.09
N GLU A 7 8.80 -2.06 -0.20
CA GLU A 7 9.60 -0.83 -0.18
C GLU A 7 9.18 0.04 -1.37
N THR A 8 8.57 1.18 -1.10
CA THR A 8 8.09 2.06 -2.16
C THR A 8 8.51 3.50 -1.95
N LYS A 9 8.68 4.21 -3.06
CA LYS A 9 8.93 5.65 -3.04
C LYS A 9 7.65 6.32 -2.55
N ILE A 10 7.64 6.69 -1.28
CA ILE A 10 6.60 7.51 -0.68
C ILE A 10 7.06 8.96 -0.76
N HIS A 11 6.19 9.83 -1.25
CA HIS A 11 6.37 11.27 -1.18
C HIS A 11 5.34 11.86 -0.24
N ALA A 12 5.75 12.73 0.69
CA ALA A 12 4.83 13.44 1.58
C ALA A 12 5.13 14.96 1.57
N ASP A 13 4.15 15.74 1.11
CA ASP A 13 4.26 17.18 0.90
C ASP A 13 4.02 18.01 2.16
N ALA A 14 4.23 19.33 2.05
CA ALA A 14 3.98 20.31 3.11
C ALA A 14 2.57 20.24 3.70
N ASP A 15 1.58 20.10 2.83
CA ASP A 15 0.14 20.09 3.12
C ASP A 15 -0.39 18.71 3.55
N GLY A 16 0.51 17.73 3.73
CA GLY A 16 0.16 16.36 4.10
C GLY A 16 -0.25 15.48 2.92
N SER A 17 -0.24 15.99 1.68
CA SER A 17 -0.47 15.15 0.49
C SER A 17 0.58 14.03 0.43
N ILE A 18 0.13 12.81 0.13
CA ILE A 18 0.99 11.63 0.09
C ILE A 18 0.57 10.69 -1.03
N ASP A 19 1.55 10.19 -1.77
CA ASP A 19 1.36 9.22 -2.83
C ASP A 19 2.49 8.20 -2.88
N GLY A 20 2.20 7.08 -3.51
CA GLY A 20 3.18 6.04 -3.74
C GLY A 20 2.58 4.83 -4.44
N ILE A 21 3.46 3.93 -4.88
CA ILE A 21 3.08 2.59 -5.31
C ILE A 21 2.86 1.76 -4.03
N ALA A 22 1.76 1.02 -3.96
CA ALA A 22 1.46 0.13 -2.85
C ALA A 22 1.73 -1.33 -3.20
N TRP A 23 1.65 -1.68 -4.49
CA TRP A 23 2.04 -3.01 -4.98
C TRP A 23 2.50 -2.96 -6.45
N PRO A 24 3.70 -3.46 -6.80
CA PRO A 24 4.13 -3.62 -8.19
C PRO A 24 3.53 -4.89 -8.82
N PHE A 25 2.81 -4.79 -9.93
CA PHE A 25 2.15 -5.97 -10.54
C PHE A 25 3.10 -6.92 -11.26
N ASN A 26 4.35 -6.52 -11.47
CA ASN A 26 5.36 -7.33 -12.17
C ASN A 26 6.20 -8.21 -11.23
N ALA A 27 5.96 -8.16 -9.91
CA ALA A 27 6.71 -8.92 -8.92
C ALA A 27 5.78 -9.53 -7.87
N GLY A 28 6.06 -10.78 -7.52
CA GLY A 28 5.52 -11.39 -6.30
C GLY A 28 6.29 -10.92 -5.08
N ASP A 29 5.71 -11.10 -3.90
CA ASP A 29 6.40 -10.84 -2.65
C ASP A 29 7.40 -11.96 -2.28
N ARG A 30 7.99 -11.86 -1.07
CA ARG A 30 9.01 -12.78 -0.59
C ARG A 30 8.52 -14.22 -0.37
N ILE A 31 7.22 -14.43 -0.26
CA ILE A 31 6.62 -15.76 -0.07
C ILE A 31 5.93 -16.27 -1.35
N GLY A 32 5.98 -15.48 -2.43
CA GLY A 32 5.51 -15.86 -3.75
C GLY A 32 4.07 -15.45 -4.03
N ASP A 33 3.49 -14.54 -3.23
CA ASP A 33 2.15 -14.01 -3.51
C ASP A 33 2.22 -12.98 -4.63
N TRP A 34 1.35 -13.13 -5.62
CA TRP A 34 1.20 -12.19 -6.74
C TRP A 34 -0.18 -11.54 -6.65
N ILE A 35 -0.19 -10.23 -6.55
CA ILE A 35 -1.41 -9.44 -6.73
C ILE A 35 -1.38 -8.87 -8.14
N THR A 36 -2.47 -9.06 -8.89
CA THR A 36 -2.58 -8.60 -10.27
C THR A 36 -3.63 -7.50 -10.41
N LYS A 37 -3.59 -6.79 -11.54
CA LYS A 37 -4.66 -5.89 -11.95
C LYS A 37 -6.03 -6.58 -11.86
N GLY A 38 -7.01 -5.87 -11.34
CA GLY A 38 -8.37 -6.31 -11.04
C GLY A 38 -8.58 -6.72 -9.58
N ALA A 39 -7.52 -6.96 -8.81
CA ALA A 39 -7.65 -7.44 -7.42
C ALA A 39 -8.30 -6.41 -6.50
N PHE A 40 -8.12 -5.12 -6.76
CA PHE A 40 -8.63 -4.01 -5.95
C PHE A 40 -9.73 -3.21 -6.64
N SER A 41 -10.26 -3.68 -7.78
CA SER A 41 -11.28 -2.95 -8.57
C SER A 41 -12.57 -2.65 -7.80
N ASN A 42 -12.83 -3.39 -6.71
CA ASN A 42 -14.01 -3.23 -5.86
C ASN A 42 -13.66 -2.62 -4.48
N ALA A 43 -12.49 -2.01 -4.33
CA ALA A 43 -12.13 -1.31 -3.10
C ALA A 43 -13.07 -0.10 -2.89
N ALA A 44 -13.63 0.01 -1.69
CA ALA A 44 -14.44 1.16 -1.31
C ALA A 44 -13.52 2.27 -0.78
N LEU A 45 -13.51 3.41 -1.46
CA LEU A 45 -12.76 4.60 -1.07
C LEU A 45 -13.71 5.67 -0.48
N PRO A 46 -13.21 6.56 0.39
CA PRO A 46 -11.83 6.61 0.90
C PRO A 46 -11.54 5.49 1.91
N LEU A 47 -10.28 5.08 2.01
CA LEU A 47 -9.80 4.14 3.03
C LEU A 47 -9.06 4.90 4.13
N PRO A 48 -9.14 4.46 5.41
CA PRO A 48 -8.32 5.04 6.46
C PRO A 48 -6.83 4.76 6.20
N MET A 49 -6.00 5.78 6.34
CA MET A 49 -4.56 5.63 6.38
C MET A 49 -4.14 5.35 7.82
N LEU A 50 -3.53 4.19 8.05
CA LEU A 50 -3.12 3.74 9.37
C LEU A 50 -1.60 3.76 9.48
N PHE A 51 -1.09 4.11 10.66
CA PHE A 51 0.30 3.85 10.98
C PHE A 51 0.46 2.44 11.56
N GLY A 52 1.37 1.64 10.99
CA GLY A 52 1.71 0.33 11.56
C GLY A 52 0.56 -0.71 11.60
N HIS A 53 -0.47 -0.55 10.76
CA HIS A 53 -1.70 -1.37 10.79
C HIS A 53 -2.51 -1.29 12.10
N ASP A 54 -2.30 -0.25 12.91
CA ASP A 54 -3.13 -0.04 14.09
C ASP A 54 -4.45 0.64 13.69
N GLN A 55 -5.56 -0.09 13.83
CA GLN A 55 -6.90 0.43 13.52
C GLN A 55 -7.35 1.55 14.47
N ASN A 56 -6.69 1.70 15.61
CA ASN A 56 -6.93 2.79 16.55
C ASN A 56 -6.06 4.03 16.26
N ASP A 57 -5.16 3.96 15.27
CA ASP A 57 -4.25 5.04 14.90
C ASP A 57 -4.46 5.52 13.44
N PRO A 58 -5.67 6.03 13.08
CA PRO A 58 -5.89 6.65 11.79
C PRO A 58 -5.21 8.02 11.71
N ILE A 59 -4.38 8.20 10.69
CA ILE A 59 -3.55 9.40 10.47
C ILE A 59 -3.94 10.18 9.22
N GLY A 60 -4.94 9.70 8.47
CA GLY A 60 -5.39 10.33 7.24
C GLY A 60 -6.28 9.45 6.40
N THR A 61 -6.41 9.79 5.13
CA THR A 61 -7.22 9.05 4.14
C THR A 61 -6.42 8.72 2.90
N TRP A 62 -6.67 7.53 2.35
CA TRP A 62 -6.38 7.21 0.96
C TRP A 62 -7.61 7.52 0.14
N ASP A 63 -7.51 8.50 -0.75
CA ASP A 63 -8.64 9.03 -1.52
C ASP A 63 -8.76 8.36 -2.89
N SER A 64 -7.66 7.83 -3.41
CA SER A 64 -7.63 7.11 -4.69
C SER A 64 -6.74 5.87 -4.64
N ALA A 65 -7.18 4.84 -5.37
CA ALA A 65 -6.45 3.61 -5.62
C ALA A 65 -6.58 3.31 -7.12
N ASP A 66 -5.49 3.48 -7.86
CA ASP A 66 -5.45 3.32 -9.32
C ASP A 66 -4.59 2.12 -9.69
N GLU A 67 -5.15 1.20 -10.48
CA GLU A 67 -4.44 0.03 -10.99
C GLU A 67 -3.82 0.36 -12.35
N ALA A 68 -2.63 0.98 -12.30
CA ALA A 68 -1.82 1.27 -13.46
C ALA A 68 -1.19 -0.01 -14.06
N GLU A 69 -0.52 0.10 -15.20
CA GLU A 69 0.19 -1.04 -15.80
C GLU A 69 1.30 -1.58 -14.89
N ASP A 70 1.98 -0.71 -14.16
CA ASP A 70 3.14 -1.06 -13.34
C ASP A 70 2.79 -1.46 -11.90
N GLY A 71 1.57 -1.17 -11.43
CA GLY A 71 1.16 -1.51 -10.07
C GLY A 71 -0.08 -0.78 -9.57
N LEU A 72 -0.44 -1.08 -8.33
CA LEU A 72 -1.42 -0.33 -7.56
C LEU A 72 -0.79 0.96 -7.02
N ARG A 73 -1.32 2.11 -7.43
CA ARG A 73 -0.92 3.43 -6.99
C ARG A 73 -1.96 3.99 -6.03
N LEU A 74 -1.50 4.52 -4.89
CA LEU A 74 -2.37 5.19 -3.93
C LEU A 74 -2.06 6.68 -3.89
N LYS A 75 -3.10 7.50 -3.72
CA LYS A 75 -2.96 8.91 -3.34
C LYS A 75 -3.91 9.23 -2.21
N GLY A 76 -3.46 10.08 -1.31
CA GLY A 76 -4.23 10.46 -0.14
C GLY A 76 -3.62 11.66 0.57
N ARG A 77 -4.05 11.84 1.82
CA ARG A 77 -3.61 12.95 2.66
C ARG A 77 -3.47 12.52 4.11
N LEU A 78 -2.33 12.85 4.70
CA LEU A 78 -2.13 12.90 6.14
C LEU A 78 -2.84 14.15 6.70
N LEU A 79 -3.70 13.99 7.71
CA LEU A 79 -4.43 15.09 8.33
C LEU A 79 -3.53 15.86 9.31
N VAL A 80 -2.51 16.52 8.78
CA VAL A 80 -1.42 17.12 9.55
C VAL A 80 -1.85 18.31 10.41
N GLU A 81 -2.91 19.03 10.03
CA GLU A 81 -3.38 20.17 10.82
C GLU A 81 -4.30 19.72 11.96
N GLU A 82 -5.04 18.63 11.75
CA GLU A 82 -6.07 18.14 12.65
C GLU A 82 -5.58 17.05 13.61
N VAL A 83 -4.62 16.22 13.15
CA VAL A 83 -4.16 15.02 13.88
C VAL A 83 -2.67 15.15 14.22
N PRO A 84 -2.32 15.30 15.52
CA PRO A 84 -0.91 15.39 15.94
C PRO A 84 -0.05 14.22 15.46
N ARG A 85 -0.63 13.01 15.51
CA ARG A 85 0.05 11.80 15.03
C ARG A 85 0.39 11.85 13.54
N ALA A 86 -0.48 12.44 12.71
CA ALA A 86 -0.21 12.59 11.29
C ALA A 86 1.03 13.47 11.03
N ARG A 87 1.27 14.50 11.86
CA ARG A 87 2.50 15.31 11.79
C ARG A 87 3.75 14.52 12.14
N GLU A 88 3.68 13.69 13.18
CA GLU A 88 4.78 12.81 13.57
C GLU A 88 5.11 11.83 12.43
N VAL A 89 4.09 11.16 11.88
CA VAL A 89 4.29 10.21 10.78
C VAL A 89 4.83 10.91 9.53
N ARG A 90 4.34 12.11 9.20
CA ARG A 90 4.90 12.92 8.11
C ARG A 90 6.39 13.20 8.34
N ALA A 91 6.79 13.56 9.56
CA ALA A 91 8.20 13.78 9.89
C ALA A 91 9.03 12.50 9.71
N LEU A 92 8.50 11.34 10.10
CA LEU A 92 9.14 10.04 9.90
C LEU A 92 9.25 9.64 8.42
N VAL A 93 8.26 9.95 7.60
CA VAL A 93 8.32 9.74 6.14
C VAL A 93 9.39 10.64 5.53
N ARG A 94 9.37 11.94 5.86
CA ARG A 94 10.35 12.91 5.33
C ARG A 94 11.79 12.64 5.76
N SER A 95 12.00 12.08 6.95
CA SER A 95 13.33 11.65 7.41
C SER A 95 13.80 10.33 6.77
N GLY A 96 12.88 9.61 6.12
CA GLY A 96 13.12 8.27 5.62
C GLY A 96 13.16 7.20 6.73
N ALA A 97 12.64 7.46 7.92
CA ALA A 97 12.42 6.41 8.93
C ALA A 97 11.25 5.49 8.54
N VAL A 98 10.26 6.03 7.80
CA VAL A 98 9.14 5.29 7.22
C VAL A 98 9.28 5.35 5.70
N ARG A 99 9.36 4.18 5.05
CA ARG A 99 9.77 4.06 3.64
C ARG A 99 8.86 3.19 2.77
N GLY A 100 7.74 2.70 3.29
CA GLY A 100 6.97 1.68 2.60
C GLY A 100 5.49 1.78 2.91
N ILE A 101 4.69 1.49 1.88
CA ILE A 101 3.25 1.33 2.02
C ILE A 101 3.01 -0.17 2.21
N SER A 102 2.11 -0.49 3.14
CA SER A 102 1.67 -1.86 3.36
C SER A 102 0.16 -1.93 3.18
N ILE A 103 -0.29 -2.90 2.39
CA ILE A 103 -1.71 -3.14 2.14
C ILE A 103 -2.16 -4.30 3.03
N GLY A 104 -3.15 -4.05 3.87
CA GLY A 104 -3.92 -5.10 4.51
C GLY A 104 -5.12 -5.44 3.66
N PHE A 105 -5.33 -6.71 3.34
CA PHE A 105 -6.49 -7.17 2.57
C PHE A 105 -7.06 -8.47 3.10
N LEU A 106 -8.26 -8.79 2.62
CA LEU A 106 -8.91 -10.08 2.80
C LEU A 106 -9.05 -10.73 1.43
N THR A 107 -8.39 -11.87 1.27
CA THR A 107 -8.42 -12.66 0.04
C THR A 107 -9.82 -13.20 -0.20
N LYS A 108 -10.47 -12.73 -1.27
CA LYS A 108 -11.80 -13.22 -1.70
C LYS A 108 -11.68 -14.46 -2.60
N LYS A 109 -10.66 -14.48 -3.46
CA LYS A 109 -10.33 -15.57 -4.38
C LYS A 109 -8.82 -15.58 -4.58
N ALA A 110 -8.23 -16.78 -4.66
CA ALA A 110 -6.84 -17.01 -5.04
C ALA A 110 -6.81 -18.22 -5.98
N ALA A 111 -5.89 -18.22 -6.93
CA ALA A 111 -5.69 -19.32 -7.86
C ALA A 111 -4.18 -19.57 -8.04
N PRO A 112 -3.76 -20.80 -8.34
CA PRO A 112 -2.40 -21.07 -8.78
C PRO A 112 -2.08 -20.24 -10.03
N PRO A 113 -0.82 -19.83 -10.25
CA PRO A 113 -0.42 -19.14 -11.46
C PRO A 113 -0.82 -19.95 -12.71
N GLU A 114 -1.53 -19.34 -13.65
CA GLU A 114 -1.89 -19.99 -14.90
C GLU A 114 -0.61 -20.17 -15.75
N GLY A 115 -0.12 -21.40 -15.85
CA GLY A 115 0.98 -21.77 -16.75
C GLY A 115 2.42 -21.52 -16.25
N ARG A 116 2.65 -21.10 -15.00
CA ARG A 116 3.99 -21.16 -14.39
C ARG A 116 4.09 -22.36 -13.45
N ARG A 117 5.07 -23.22 -13.69
CA ARG A 117 5.32 -24.37 -12.82
C ARG A 117 5.87 -23.86 -11.49
N PRO A 118 5.59 -24.55 -10.36
CA PRO A 118 6.18 -24.19 -9.06
C PRO A 118 7.71 -24.06 -9.08
N ASP A 119 8.37 -24.77 -10.00
CA ASP A 119 9.82 -24.75 -10.20
C ASP A 119 10.35 -23.44 -10.82
N ASP A 120 9.48 -22.64 -11.46
CA ASP A 120 9.84 -21.34 -12.05
C ASP A 120 9.95 -20.23 -10.99
N LEU A 121 9.67 -20.54 -9.70
CA LEU A 121 9.61 -19.60 -8.58
C LEU A 121 10.85 -19.65 -7.67
N ARG A 122 11.88 -20.43 -8.03
CA ARG A 122 13.17 -20.49 -7.33
C ARG A 122 14.29 -19.99 -8.25
N ALA A 123 14.41 -18.67 -8.36
CA ALA A 123 15.60 -18.01 -8.91
C ALA A 123 15.92 -16.78 -8.06
#